data_AF-A0A7W0TSC5-F1
#
_entry.id   AF-A0A7W0TSC5-F1
#
_cell.length_a   1.000
_cell.length_b   1.000
_cell.length_c   1.000
_cell.angle_alpha   90.00
_cell.angle_beta   90.00
_cell.angle_gamma   90.00
#
_symmetry.space_group_name_H-M   'P 1'
#
loop_
_entity.id
_entity.type
_entity.pdbx_description
1 polymer ?
#
loop_
_entity_poly.entity_id
_entity_poly.type
_entity_poly.pdbx_seq_one_letter_code
_entity_poly.pdbx_strand_id
1 'polypeptide(L)'
;LAILVLLVFVDLRVDAFDAVAADRGNRAYAALRTAPPGRLLELPVFLPDRHYGSAYHYYAIQAPRERPGGYSTIAPRQADRLARRLRPLNCGSWTRERRRLVERLGVRYVAVHAGLYVGNPLVPRACLGPASEALERNGFERIAQDGDVALYARRATADQ
;
A
#
# COMPACT_ATOMS: atom_id res chain seq x y z
N LEU A 1 34.91 0.24 -27.69
CA LEU A 1 34.55 1.21 -26.62
C LEU A 1 33.11 1.73 -26.77
N ALA A 2 32.72 2.31 -27.91
CA ALA A 2 31.38 2.87 -28.12
C ALA A 2 30.22 1.88 -27.88
N ILE A 3 30.36 0.62 -28.32
CA ILE A 3 29.34 -0.43 -28.11
C ILE A 3 29.18 -0.74 -26.61
N LEU A 4 30.29 -0.84 -25.87
CA LEU A 4 30.26 -1.05 -24.41
C LEU A 4 29.59 0.11 -23.69
N VAL A 5 29.91 1.35 -24.08
CA VAL A 5 29.26 2.54 -23.54
C VAL A 5 27.76 2.53 -23.83
N LEU A 6 27.35 2.17 -25.06
CA LEU A 6 25.94 2.11 -25.45
C LEU A 6 25.19 0.99 -24.71
N LEU A 7 25.82 -0.16 -24.50
CA LEU A 7 25.28 -1.24 -23.67
C LEU A 7 25.12 -0.80 -22.21
N VAL A 8 26.08 -0.04 -21.66
CA VAL A 8 25.97 0.55 -20.32
C VAL A 8 24.80 1.54 -20.25
N PHE A 9 24.57 2.38 -21.25
CA PHE A 9 23.40 3.28 -21.26
C PHE A 9 22.06 2.55 -21.37
N VAL A 10 22.01 1.42 -22.08
CA VAL A 10 20.82 0.58 -22.16
C VAL A 10 20.57 -0.16 -20.84
N ASP A 11 21.62 -0.70 -20.21
CA ASP A 11 21.56 -1.38 -18.92
C ASP A 11 21.18 -0.41 -17.78
N LEU A 12 21.74 0.80 -17.80
CA LEU A 12 21.42 1.88 -16.86
C LEU A 12 20.16 2.66 -17.22
N ARG A 13 19.42 2.26 -18.26
CA ARG A 13 18.13 2.87 -18.58
C ARG A 13 17.12 2.42 -17.51
N VAL A 14 17.09 3.16 -16.42
CA VAL A 14 16.04 3.07 -15.42
C VAL A 14 14.87 3.92 -15.90
N ASP A 15 13.68 3.34 -15.99
CA ASP A 15 12.47 4.13 -16.11
C ASP A 15 12.41 5.04 -14.88
N ALA A 16 12.39 6.35 -15.10
CA ALA A 16 12.18 7.31 -14.03
C ALA A 16 10.77 7.08 -13.49
N PHE A 17 10.67 6.33 -12.39
CA PHE A 17 9.43 6.21 -11.65
C PHE A 17 9.02 7.61 -11.22
N ASP A 18 7.74 7.96 -11.43
CA ASP A 18 7.20 9.18 -10.83
C ASP A 18 7.52 9.15 -9.34
N ALA A 19 8.06 10.26 -8.83
CA ALA A 19 8.50 10.34 -7.45
C ALA A 19 7.29 10.08 -6.55
N VAL A 20 7.24 8.89 -5.93
CA VAL A 20 6.32 8.63 -4.84
C VAL A 20 6.78 9.54 -3.72
N ALA A 21 6.11 10.68 -3.56
CA ALA A 21 6.52 11.70 -2.62
C ALA A 21 6.59 11.07 -1.23
N ALA A 22 7.81 10.91 -0.70
CA ALA A 22 8.04 10.54 0.70
C ALA A 22 7.83 11.82 1.53
N ASP A 23 6.57 12.24 1.63
CA ASP A 23 6.20 13.51 2.23
C ASP A 23 6.26 13.43 3.75
N ARG A 24 7.15 14.25 4.33
CA ARG A 24 7.46 14.35 5.75
C ARG A 24 6.29 14.91 6.57
N GLY A 25 5.38 15.66 5.93
CA GLY A 25 4.24 16.34 6.54
C GLY A 25 2.88 15.73 6.20
N ASN A 26 2.83 14.53 5.62
CA ASN A 26 1.62 13.99 5.01
C ASN A 26 0.45 13.93 6.00
N ARG A 27 -0.59 14.74 5.75
CA ARG A 27 -1.74 14.88 6.64
C ARG A 27 -2.58 13.61 6.74
N ALA A 28 -2.53 12.74 5.72
CA ALA A 28 -3.21 11.45 5.79
C ALA A 28 -2.59 10.55 6.86
N TYR A 29 -1.26 10.43 6.91
CA TYR A 29 -0.59 9.70 8.00
C TYR A 29 -0.63 10.45 9.34
N ALA A 30 -0.65 11.79 9.33
CA ALA A 30 -0.81 12.59 10.54
C ALA A 30 -2.11 12.25 11.31
N ALA A 31 -3.19 11.97 10.59
CA ALA A 31 -4.47 11.57 11.19
C ALA A 31 -4.36 10.29 12.03
N LEU A 32 -3.40 9.40 11.74
CA LEU A 32 -3.16 8.19 12.54
C LEU A 32 -2.54 8.48 13.91
N ARG A 33 -1.98 9.66 14.18
CA ARG A 33 -1.37 9.94 15.50
C ARG A 33 -2.41 10.07 16.61
N THR A 34 -3.58 10.60 16.29
CA THR A 34 -4.69 10.79 17.24
C THR A 34 -5.80 9.77 17.05
N ALA A 35 -5.76 8.97 15.97
CA ALA A 35 -6.74 7.92 15.74
C ALA A 35 -6.58 6.76 16.75
N PRO A 36 -7.67 6.06 17.10
CA PRO A 36 -7.61 4.89 17.98
C PRO A 36 -6.60 3.81 17.55
N PRO A 37 -6.17 2.90 18.45
CA PRO A 37 -5.31 1.77 18.11
C PRO A 37 -5.90 0.87 17.01
N GLY A 38 -5.02 0.24 16.23
CA GLY A 38 -5.38 -0.66 15.14
C GLY A 38 -4.28 -0.80 14.09
N ARG A 39 -4.31 -1.90 13.33
CA ARG A 39 -3.32 -2.16 12.26
C ARG A 39 -3.61 -1.35 11.00
N LEU A 40 -2.54 -1.02 10.29
CA LEU A 40 -2.56 -0.32 9.01
C LEU A 40 -2.18 -1.28 7.88
N LEU A 41 -3.01 -1.38 6.85
CA LEU A 41 -2.67 -2.02 5.58
C LEU A 41 -2.39 -0.94 4.52
N GLU A 42 -1.30 -1.10 3.76
CA GLU A 42 -0.95 -0.17 2.68
C GLU A 42 -1.29 -0.79 1.32
N LEU A 43 -1.96 -0.01 0.47
CA LEU A 43 -2.23 -0.32 -0.92
C LEU A 43 -1.37 0.58 -1.83
N PRO A 44 -0.72 0.00 -2.85
CA PRO A 44 -0.80 -1.40 -3.23
C PRO A 44 0.02 -2.35 -2.32
N VAL A 45 -0.51 -3.54 -2.07
CA VAL A 45 0.23 -4.64 -1.46
C VAL A 45 1.27 -5.16 -2.45
N PHE A 46 2.52 -5.17 -2.03
CA PHE A 46 3.61 -5.81 -2.74
C PHE A 46 4.04 -7.10 -2.05
N LEU A 47 4.73 -7.97 -2.78
CA LEU A 47 5.46 -9.06 -2.14
C LEU A 47 6.65 -8.48 -1.36
N PRO A 48 7.07 -9.10 -0.24
CA PRO A 48 8.10 -8.50 0.62
C PRO A 48 9.45 -8.27 -0.05
N ASP A 49 9.77 -9.01 -1.11
CA ASP A 49 10.99 -8.91 -1.90
C ASP A 49 10.97 -7.77 -2.93
N ARG A 50 9.83 -7.07 -3.11
CA ARG A 50 9.67 -6.01 -4.11
C ARG A 50 9.94 -4.65 -3.51
N HIS A 51 10.96 -3.98 -4.05
CA HIS A 51 11.48 -2.70 -3.54
C HIS A 51 10.43 -1.58 -3.48
N TYR A 52 9.36 -1.59 -4.29
CA TYR A 52 8.30 -0.58 -4.21
C TYR A 52 7.66 -0.48 -2.82
N GLY A 53 7.61 -1.57 -2.05
CA GLY A 53 7.12 -1.56 -0.67
C GLY A 53 8.03 -0.82 0.32
N SER A 54 9.25 -0.44 -0.08
CA SER A 54 10.18 0.31 0.79
C SER A 54 9.71 1.75 1.04
N ALA A 55 8.89 2.32 0.15
CA ALA A 55 8.28 3.64 0.36
C ALA A 55 7.49 3.71 1.67
N TYR A 56 6.89 2.59 2.09
CA TYR A 56 6.13 2.46 3.32
C TYR A 56 6.97 2.62 4.58
N HIS A 57 8.26 2.25 4.55
CA HIS A 57 9.16 2.36 5.71
C HIS A 57 9.33 3.81 6.14
N TYR A 58 9.33 4.74 5.19
CA TYR A 58 9.36 6.18 5.50
C TYR A 58 8.13 6.60 6.30
N TYR A 59 6.94 6.15 5.91
CA TYR A 59 5.72 6.48 6.63
C TYR A 59 5.60 5.76 7.99
N ALA A 60 6.34 4.66 8.20
CA ALA A 60 6.39 3.96 9.48
C ALA A 60 6.99 4.80 10.61
N ILE A 61 7.92 5.70 10.28
CA ILE A 61 8.50 6.63 11.26
C ILE A 61 7.51 7.75 11.65
N GLN A 62 6.56 8.10 10.77
CA GLN A 62 5.62 9.20 10.98
C GLN A 62 4.39 8.79 11.80
N ALA A 63 3.91 7.56 11.59
CA ALA A 63 2.79 6.98 12.30
C ALA A 63 3.06 5.49 12.58
N PRO A 64 3.68 5.19 13.74
CA PRO A 64 3.96 3.82 14.14
C PRO A 64 2.68 3.02 14.30
N ARG A 65 2.50 1.99 13.46
CA ARG A 65 1.37 1.05 13.47
C ARG A 65 1.88 -0.33 13.07
N GLU A 66 1.28 -1.38 13.62
CA GLU A 66 1.51 -2.73 13.11
C GLU A 66 0.98 -2.85 11.67
N ARG A 67 1.79 -3.45 10.79
CA ARG A 67 1.51 -3.59 9.37
C ARG A 67 1.62 -5.06 8.96
N PRO A 68 0.58 -5.65 8.35
CA PRO A 68 0.65 -7.03 7.85
C PRO A 68 1.48 -7.15 6.56
N GLY A 69 1.98 -6.05 6.00
CA GLY A 69 2.82 -6.00 4.81
C GLY A 69 3.99 -5.01 4.97
N GLY A 70 4.74 -4.82 3.89
CA GLY A 70 5.93 -3.97 3.86
C GLY A 70 7.01 -4.56 2.95
N TYR A 71 8.24 -4.08 3.10
CA TYR A 71 9.41 -4.58 2.37
C TYR A 71 10.43 -5.23 3.31
N SER A 72 10.85 -6.45 2.99
CA SER A 72 11.96 -7.14 3.64
C SER A 72 12.48 -8.26 2.74
N THR A 73 13.75 -8.18 2.36
CA THR A 73 14.44 -9.18 1.53
C THR A 73 14.65 -10.52 2.21
N ILE A 74 14.49 -10.55 3.54
CA ILE A 74 14.62 -11.74 4.39
C ILE A 74 13.29 -12.14 5.02
N ALA A 75 12.17 -11.68 4.45
CA ALA A 75 10.85 -11.99 4.98
C ALA A 75 10.58 -13.51 5.00
N PRO A 76 9.94 -14.04 6.07
CA PRO A 76 9.59 -15.46 6.12
C PRO A 76 8.56 -15.79 5.04
N ARG A 77 8.55 -17.06 4.59
CA ARG A 77 7.59 -17.56 3.58
C ARG A 77 6.12 -17.31 3.94
N GLN A 78 5.81 -17.20 5.23
CA GLN A 78 4.46 -16.90 5.73
C GLN A 78 4.03 -15.48 5.35
N ALA A 79 4.94 -14.50 5.41
CA ALA A 79 4.67 -13.12 5.01
C ALA A 79 4.44 -13.00 3.50
N ASP A 80 5.24 -13.70 2.68
CA ASP A 80 5.02 -13.77 1.23
C ASP A 80 3.65 -14.38 0.88
N ARG A 81 3.28 -15.49 1.52
CA ARG A 81 1.94 -16.09 1.34
C ARG A 81 0.81 -15.14 1.75
N LEU A 82 0.98 -14.41 2.84
CA LEU A 82 0.02 -13.41 3.28
C LEU A 82 -0.12 -12.29 2.24
N ALA A 83 1.00 -11.74 1.78
CA ALA A 83 1.02 -10.72 0.74
C ALA A 83 0.31 -11.20 -0.54
N ARG A 84 0.57 -12.43 -1.01
CA ARG A 84 -0.13 -13.02 -2.18
C ARG A 84 -1.65 -13.07 -2.00
N ARG A 85 -2.13 -13.40 -0.80
CA ARG A 85 -3.58 -13.42 -0.50
C ARG A 85 -4.21 -12.03 -0.46
N LEU A 86 -3.43 -11.01 -0.10
CA LEU A 86 -3.89 -9.62 -0.01
C LEU A 86 -3.70 -8.83 -1.32
N ARG A 87 -2.75 -9.19 -2.19
CA ARG A 87 -2.49 -8.53 -3.49
C ARG A 87 -3.72 -8.28 -4.36
N PRO A 88 -4.72 -9.17 -4.45
CA PRO A 88 -5.93 -8.90 -5.22
C PRO A 88 -6.72 -7.66 -4.75
N LEU A 89 -6.52 -7.20 -3.51
CA LEU A 89 -7.12 -5.97 -2.99
C LEU A 89 -6.62 -4.74 -3.76
N ASN A 90 -5.44 -4.80 -4.36
CA ASN A 90 -4.87 -3.70 -5.15
C ASN A 90 -5.78 -3.28 -6.31
N CYS A 91 -6.64 -4.18 -6.80
CA CYS A 91 -7.61 -3.94 -7.87
C CYS A 91 -9.05 -4.15 -7.40
N GLY A 92 -9.31 -4.04 -6.09
CA GLY A 92 -10.66 -4.11 -5.53
C GLY A 92 -11.27 -5.52 -5.44
N SER A 93 -10.48 -6.60 -5.58
CA SER A 93 -11.02 -7.97 -5.47
C SER A 93 -11.22 -8.37 -4.01
N TRP A 94 -12.45 -8.21 -3.52
CA TRP A 94 -12.86 -8.62 -2.17
C TRP A 94 -13.74 -9.88 -2.22
N THR A 95 -13.13 -11.04 -1.97
CA THR A 95 -13.92 -12.26 -1.68
C THR A 95 -14.30 -12.31 -0.21
N ARG A 96 -15.31 -13.13 0.15
CA ARG A 96 -15.69 -13.36 1.55
C ARG A 96 -14.50 -13.82 2.41
N GLU A 97 -13.65 -14.68 1.86
CA GLU A 97 -12.43 -15.15 2.52
C GLU A 97 -11.44 -13.99 2.78
N ARG A 98 -11.26 -13.11 1.78
CA ARG A 98 -10.33 -11.98 1.87
C ARG A 98 -10.82 -10.92 2.85
N ARG A 99 -12.13 -10.66 2.89
CA ARG A 99 -12.76 -9.82 3.91
C ARG A 99 -12.48 -10.35 5.32
N ARG A 100 -12.75 -11.64 5.56
CA ARG A 100 -12.45 -12.30 6.84
C ARG A 100 -10.97 -12.29 7.19
N LEU A 101 -10.09 -12.38 6.19
CA LEU A 101 -8.65 -12.27 6.41
C LEU A 101 -8.26 -10.88 6.91
N VAL A 102 -8.73 -9.82 6.26
CA VAL A 102 -8.50 -8.42 6.69
C VAL A 102 -9.03 -8.18 8.10
N GLU A 103 -10.21 -8.72 8.41
CA GLU A 103 -10.82 -8.68 9.75
C GLU A 103 -9.96 -9.39 10.81
N ARG A 104 -9.57 -10.65 10.56
CA ARG A 104 -8.72 -11.42 11.49
C ARG A 104 -7.34 -10.80 11.69
N LEU A 105 -6.82 -10.09 10.69
CA LEU A 105 -5.57 -9.36 10.83
C LEU A 105 -5.72 -8.13 11.73
N GLY A 106 -6.94 -7.73 12.11
CA GLY A 106 -7.17 -6.53 12.93
C GLY A 106 -6.89 -5.23 12.16
N VAL A 107 -7.03 -5.25 10.84
CA VAL A 107 -6.84 -4.06 10.00
C VAL A 107 -7.97 -3.08 10.26
N ARG A 108 -7.62 -1.95 10.86
CA ARG A 108 -8.54 -0.83 11.11
C ARG A 108 -8.36 0.29 10.11
N TYR A 109 -7.16 0.42 9.54
CA TYR A 109 -6.81 1.49 8.62
C TYR A 109 -6.28 0.94 7.32
N VAL A 110 -6.61 1.59 6.21
CA VAL A 110 -6.03 1.33 4.90
C VAL A 110 -5.50 2.63 4.30
N ALA A 111 -4.21 2.70 3.99
CA ALA A 111 -3.63 3.82 3.25
C ALA A 111 -3.49 3.44 1.78
N VAL A 112 -4.09 4.20 0.88
CA VAL A 112 -3.98 4.03 -0.58
C VAL A 112 -3.00 5.06 -1.11
N HIS A 113 -1.91 4.59 -1.70
CA HIS A 113 -0.87 5.40 -2.32
C HIS A 113 -1.06 5.42 -3.83
N ALA A 114 -1.83 6.38 -4.34
CA ALA A 114 -2.14 6.53 -5.76
C ALA A 114 -0.89 6.64 -6.64
N GLY A 115 0.16 7.32 -6.16
CA GLY A 115 1.43 7.46 -6.88
C GLY A 115 2.10 6.12 -7.19
N LEU A 116 1.90 5.09 -6.35
CA LEU A 116 2.45 3.74 -6.56
C LEU A 116 1.72 2.93 -7.64
N TYR A 117 0.60 3.44 -8.16
CA TYR A 117 -0.15 2.86 -9.29
C TYR A 117 0.23 3.47 -10.64
N VAL A 118 1.01 4.57 -10.65
CA VAL A 118 1.40 5.29 -11.87
C VAL A 118 2.76 4.77 -12.34
N GLY A 119 2.87 4.39 -13.62
CA GLY A 119 4.12 3.87 -14.19
C GLY A 119 4.62 2.56 -13.57
N ASN A 120 3.81 1.88 -12.74
CA ASN A 120 4.25 0.68 -12.03
C ASN A 120 3.88 -0.60 -12.80
N PRO A 121 4.86 -1.41 -13.25
CA PRO A 121 4.58 -2.63 -14.01
C PRO A 121 3.93 -3.74 -13.16
N LEU A 122 4.00 -3.66 -11.82
CA LEU A 122 3.42 -4.67 -10.93
C LEU A 122 1.96 -4.40 -10.56
N VAL A 123 1.50 -3.15 -10.72
CA VAL A 123 0.15 -2.72 -10.33
C VAL A 123 -0.35 -1.66 -11.31
N PRO A 124 -1.29 -2.01 -12.22
CA PRO A 124 -1.79 -1.06 -13.23
C PRO A 124 -2.56 0.12 -12.63
N ARG A 125 -2.42 1.31 -13.23
CA ARG A 125 -3.19 2.52 -12.85
C ARG A 125 -4.70 2.29 -12.81
N ALA A 126 -5.23 1.48 -13.73
CA ALA A 126 -6.65 1.13 -13.80
C ALA A 126 -7.19 0.45 -12.54
N CYS A 127 -6.32 -0.09 -11.68
CA CYS A 127 -6.73 -0.73 -10.44
C CYS A 127 -7.04 0.25 -9.29
N LEU A 128 -6.56 1.50 -9.36
CA LEU A 128 -6.69 2.49 -8.29
C LEU A 128 -8.16 2.82 -7.94
N GLY A 129 -8.98 3.05 -8.95
CA GLY A 129 -10.41 3.32 -8.79
C GLY A 129 -11.13 2.15 -8.12
N PRO A 130 -11.09 0.93 -8.72
CA PRO A 130 -11.69 -0.26 -8.14
C PRO A 130 -11.23 -0.57 -6.71
N ALA A 131 -9.94 -0.35 -6.38
CA ALA A 131 -9.42 -0.54 -5.03
C ALA A 131 -10.09 0.41 -4.01
N SER A 132 -10.11 1.70 -4.33
CA SER A 132 -10.69 2.75 -3.49
C SER A 132 -12.20 2.54 -3.28
N GLU A 133 -12.95 2.31 -4.36
CA GLU A 133 -14.39 2.07 -4.25
C GLU A 133 -14.70 0.79 -3.47
N ALA A 134 -13.89 -0.27 -3.66
CA ALA A 134 -14.13 -1.51 -2.96
C ALA A 134 -13.87 -1.38 -1.44
N LEU A 135 -12.95 -0.50 -1.00
CA LEU A 135 -12.81 -0.19 0.42
C LEU A 135 -14.12 0.40 0.98
N GLU A 136 -14.70 1.36 0.27
CA GLU A 136 -15.95 2.01 0.67
C GLU A 136 -17.12 1.01 0.78
N ARG A 137 -17.23 0.12 -0.20
CA ARG A 137 -18.20 -1.00 -0.21
C ARG A 137 -17.95 -2.05 0.87
N ASN A 138 -16.74 -2.15 1.41
CA ASN A 138 -16.36 -3.12 2.45
C ASN A 138 -16.25 -2.50 3.84
N GLY A 139 -16.93 -1.38 4.08
CA GLY A 139 -17.07 -0.81 5.41
C GLY A 139 -15.91 0.07 5.85
N PHE A 140 -15.09 0.54 4.91
CA PHE A 140 -14.11 1.58 5.16
C PHE A 140 -14.66 2.94 4.72
N GLU A 141 -14.24 3.99 5.38
CA GLU A 141 -14.54 5.38 5.02
C GLU A 141 -13.24 6.17 4.93
N ARG A 142 -13.14 7.04 3.94
CA ARG A 142 -11.98 7.93 3.80
C ARG A 142 -12.05 9.00 4.88
N ILE A 143 -11.02 9.07 5.73
CA ILE A 143 -10.96 10.00 6.86
C ILE A 143 -9.93 11.12 6.66
N ALA A 144 -8.98 10.94 5.75
CA ALA A 144 -8.01 11.96 5.38
C ALA A 144 -7.45 11.70 3.98
N GLN A 145 -6.98 12.75 3.33
CA GLN A 145 -6.23 12.66 2.07
C GLN A 145 -5.21 13.79 2.02
N ASP A 146 -4.01 13.49 1.51
CA ASP A 146 -2.99 14.48 1.23
C ASP A 146 -2.15 14.06 0.03
N GLY A 147 -2.16 14.88 -1.01
CA GLY A 147 -1.63 14.52 -2.33
C GLY A 147 -2.20 13.18 -2.82
N ASP A 148 -1.29 12.27 -3.17
CA ASP A 148 -1.59 10.94 -3.68
C ASP A 148 -1.89 9.89 -2.59
N VAL A 149 -1.91 10.29 -1.31
CA VAL A 149 -2.17 9.36 -0.20
C VAL A 149 -3.55 9.61 0.37
N ALA A 150 -4.42 8.60 0.32
CA ALA A 150 -5.73 8.60 0.97
C ALA A 150 -5.76 7.59 2.13
N LEU A 151 -6.17 8.05 3.32
CA LEU A 151 -6.35 7.21 4.49
C LEU A 151 -7.83 6.85 4.67
N TYR A 152 -8.08 5.57 4.84
CA TYR A 152 -9.38 5.01 5.14
C TYR A 152 -9.38 4.38 6.53
N ALA A 153 -10.47 4.57 7.28
CA ALA A 153 -10.71 3.90 8.54
C ALA A 153 -11.90 2.94 8.41
N ARG A 154 -11.86 1.83 9.13
CA ARG A 154 -13.02 0.94 9.25
C ARG A 154 -14.11 1.68 10.01
N ARG A 155 -15.32 1.74 9.44
CA ARG A 155 -16.50 2.27 10.13
C ARG A 155 -16.69 1.50 11.42
N ALA A 156 -17.02 2.20 12.50
CA ALA A 156 -17.51 1.54 13.70
C ALA A 156 -18.77 0.76 13.31
N THR A 157 -18.78 -0.55 13.57
CA THR A 157 -20.05 -1.26 13.64
C THR A 157 -20.81 -0.63 14.81
N ALA A 158 -21.96 -0.02 14.55
CA ALA A 158 -22.89 0.27 15.62
C ALA A 158 -23.17 -1.07 16.30
N ASP A 159 -22.76 -1.20 17.56
CA ASP A 159 -23.08 -2.38 18.36
C ASP A 159 -24.60 -2.58 18.31
N GLN A 160 -25.02 -3.71 17.77
CA GLN A 160 -26.36 -4.27 17.92
C GLN A 160 -26.25 -5.47 18.86
#